data_AF-A0A379WD91-F1
#
_entry.id   AF-A0A379WD91-F1
#
_cell.length_a   1.000
_cell.length_b   1.000
_cell.length_c   1.000
_cell.angle_alpha   90.00
_cell.angle_beta   90.00
_cell.angle_gamma   90.00
#
_symmetry.space_group_name_H-M   'P 1'
#
loop_
_entity.id
_entity.type
_entity.pdbx_description
1 polymer ?
#
loop_
_entity_poly.entity_id
_entity_poly.type
_entity_poly.pdbx_seq_one_letter_code
_entity_poly.pdbx_strand_id
1 'polypeptide(L)' 'MSQTIDLTLDGLSCGHCVKRVKESLEQRPDVELADVTVTEAHVTGTASADALIETIKQAGYARR' A
#
# COMPACT_ATOMS: atom_id res chain seq x y z
N MET A 1 -18.06 -1.51 -7.63
CA MET A 1 -17.06 -1.52 -8.71
C MET A 1 -15.71 -1.39 -8.01
N SER A 2 -14.94 -2.47 -7.93
CA SER A 2 -13.56 -2.37 -7.45
C SER A 2 -12.69 -1.70 -8.52
N GLN A 3 -11.74 -0.90 -8.07
CA GLN A 3 -10.76 -0.22 -8.89
C GLN A 3 -9.37 -0.73 -8.51
N THR A 4 -8.55 -0.91 -9.52
CA THR A 4 -7.15 -1.29 -9.36
C THR A 4 -6.30 -0.04 -9.50
N ILE A 5 -5.41 0.17 -8.53
CA ILE A 5 -4.58 1.36 -8.41
C ILE A 5 -3.13 0.89 -8.34
N ASP A 6 -2.39 1.31 -9.35
CA ASP A 6 -0.95 1.14 -9.46
C ASP A 6 -0.23 2.39 -8.95
N LEU A 7 0.68 2.19 -8.01
CA LEU A 7 1.50 3.23 -7.40
C LEU A 7 2.97 2.85 -7.57
N THR A 8 3.71 3.67 -8.32
CA THR A 8 5.16 3.49 -8.46
C THR A 8 5.84 3.97 -7.17
N LEU A 9 6.57 3.06 -6.52
CA LEU A 9 7.31 3.30 -5.29
C LEU A 9 8.78 3.50 -5.63
N ASP A 10 9.13 4.74 -5.98
CA ASP A 10 10.52 5.11 -6.24
C ASP A 10 11.24 5.33 -4.89
N GLY A 11 12.00 4.33 -4.44
CA GLY A 11 12.96 4.52 -3.33
C GLY A 11 12.74 3.75 -2.02
N LEU A 12 11.95 2.67 -1.99
CA LEU A 12 11.88 1.80 -0.81
C LEU A 12 13.12 0.89 -0.70
N SER A 13 14.29 1.45 -0.35
CA SER A 13 15.50 0.64 -0.04
C SER A 13 15.40 -0.18 1.25
N CYS A 14 14.27 -0.10 1.98
CA CYS A 14 14.06 -0.81 3.23
C CYS A 14 12.96 -1.86 3.04
N GLY A 15 13.35 -3.10 2.73
CA GLY A 15 12.40 -4.22 2.52
C GLY A 15 11.42 -4.48 3.69
N HIS A 16 11.70 -3.93 4.88
CA HIS A 16 10.76 -3.93 6.01
C HIS A 16 9.52 -3.04 5.81
N CYS A 17 9.64 -1.94 5.06
CA CYS A 17 8.50 -1.05 4.81
C CYS A 17 7.47 -1.70 3.90
N VAL A 18 7.92 -2.44 2.86
CA VAL A 18 7.05 -3.13 1.90
C VAL A 18 6.12 -4.13 2.60
N LYS A 19 6.69 -5.01 3.45
CA LYS A 19 5.89 -6.01 4.19
C LYS A 19 4.85 -5.36 5.09
N ARG A 20 5.25 -4.35 5.88
CA ARG A 20 4.32 -3.62 6.77
C ARG A 20 3.18 -2.94 6.01
N VAL A 21 3.51 -2.32 4.88
CA VAL A 21 2.54 -1.64 4.02
C VAL A 21 1.55 -2.65 3.46
N LYS A 22 2.05 -3.79 2.96
CA LYS A 22 1.21 -4.89 2.47
C LYS A 22 0.25 -5.38 3.55
N GLU A 23 0.77 -5.74 4.72
CA GLU A 23 -0.07 -6.23 5.83
C GLU A 23 -1.10 -5.19 6.26
N SER A 24 -0.73 -3.91 6.32
CA SER A 24 -1.67 -2.82 6.67
C SER A 24 -2.78 -2.64 5.64
N LEU A 25 -2.47 -2.83 4.36
CA LEU A 25 -3.45 -2.77 3.27
C LEU A 25 -4.35 -4.02 3.26
N GLU A 26 -3.79 -5.22 3.44
CA GLU A 26 -4.55 -6.48 3.53
C GLU A 26 -5.48 -6.53 4.75
N GLN A 27 -5.16 -5.79 5.82
CA GLN A 27 -6.03 -5.64 6.99
C GLN A 27 -7.24 -4.73 6.76
N ARG A 28 -7.27 -3.95 5.67
CA ARG A 28 -8.37 -3.01 5.39
C ARG A 28 -9.56 -3.75 4.80
N PRO A 29 -10.80 -3.46 5.27
CA PRO A 29 -12.01 -4.03 4.68
C PRO A 29 -12.34 -3.47 3.30
N ASP A 30 -11.72 -2.35 2.92
CA ASP A 30 -11.92 -1.67 1.63
C ASP A 30 -10.96 -2.18 0.53
N VAL A 31 -10.08 -3.12 0.88
CA VAL A 31 -9.06 -3.70 0.01
C VAL A 31 -9.42 -5.16 -0.22
N GLU A 32 -9.57 -5.55 -1.49
CA GLU A 32 -9.80 -6.95 -1.87
C GLU A 32 -8.48 -7.67 -2.17
N LEU A 33 -7.52 -6.96 -2.78
CA LEU A 33 -6.21 -7.47 -3.13
C LEU A 33 -5.17 -6.38 -2.89
N ALA A 34 -4.08 -6.69 -2.20
CA ALA A 34 -2.93 -5.80 -2.07
C ALA A 34 -1.64 -6.55 -2.41
N ASP A 35 -1.00 -6.14 -3.49
CA ASP A 35 0.32 -6.62 -3.90
C ASP A 35 1.30 -5.46 -3.81
N VAL A 36 2.21 -5.51 -2.84
CA VAL A 36 3.19 -4.45 -2.61
C VAL A 36 4.56 -5.03 -2.83
N THR A 37 5.33 -4.37 -3.69
CA THR A 37 6.70 -4.72 -4.03
C THR A 37 7.64 -3.56 -3.67
N VAL A 38 8.93 -3.75 -3.91
CA VAL A 38 9.96 -2.73 -3.64
C VAL A 38 9.85 -1.53 -4.57
N THR A 39 9.36 -1.75 -5.79
CA THR A 39 9.30 -0.73 -6.85
C THR A 39 7.87 -0.28 -7.16
N GLU A 40 6.86 -1.08 -6.86
CA GLU A 40 5.46 -0.83 -7.24
C GLU A 40 4.49 -1.37 -6.18
N ALA A 41 3.38 -0.69 -5.97
CA ALA A 41 2.25 -1.14 -5.16
C ALA A 41 0.98 -1.20 -6.01
N HIS A 42 0.40 -2.38 -6.06
CA HIS A 42 -0.77 -2.72 -6.82
C HIS A 42 -1.89 -3.04 -5.83
N VAL A 43 -2.93 -2.22 -5.78
CA VAL A 43 -4.03 -2.44 -4.83
C VAL A 43 -5.36 -2.44 -5.57
N THR A 44 -6.13 -3.49 -5.37
CA THR A 44 -7.47 -3.65 -5.92
C THR A 44 -8.48 -3.64 -4.79
N GLY A 45 -9.48 -2.78 -4.91
CA GLY A 45 -10.56 -2.71 -3.92
C GLY A 45 -11.50 -1.55 -4.19
N THR A 46 -12.26 -1.19 -3.17
CA THR A 46 -13.10 0.02 -3.18
C THR A 46 -12.36 1.24 -2.61
N ALA A 47 -11.14 1.02 -2.09
CA ALA A 47 -10.27 2.08 -1.62
C ALA A 47 -9.89 3.06 -2.74
N SER A 48 -9.90 4.35 -2.40
CA SER A 48 -9.42 5.41 -3.28
C SER A 48 -7.90 5.54 -3.21
N ALA A 49 -7.28 6.06 -4.28
CA ALA A 49 -5.82 6.24 -4.35
C ALA A 49 -5.27 7.03 -3.15
N ASP A 50 -5.99 8.07 -2.69
CA ASP A 50 -5.60 8.88 -1.54
C ASP A 50 -5.55 8.06 -0.23
N ALA A 51 -6.58 7.23 0.03
CA ALA A 51 -6.63 6.36 1.19
C ALA A 51 -5.52 5.29 1.20
N LEU A 52 -5.17 4.79 0.02
CA LEU A 52 -4.03 3.88 -0.13
C LEU A 52 -2.71 4.59 0.16
N ILE A 53 -2.50 5.78 -0.43
CA ILE A 53 -1.31 6.59 -0.18
C ILE A 53 -1.18 6.95 1.31
N GLU A 54 -2.27 7.32 1.99
CA GLU A 54 -2.28 7.57 3.42
C GLU A 54 -1.89 6.32 4.22
N THR A 55 -2.43 5.15 3.87
CA THR A 55 -2.08 3.88 4.54
C THR A 55 -0.62 3.54 4.35
N ILE A 56 -0.10 3.68 3.12
CA ILE A 56 1.30 3.44 2.78
C ILE A 56 2.19 4.42 3.55
N LYS A 57 1.81 5.70 3.61
CA LYS A 57 2.52 6.72 4.42
C LYS A 57 2.48 6.36 5.90
N GLN A 58 1.35 6.00 6.48
CA GLN A 58 1.27 5.65 7.90
C GLN A 58 2.07 4.38 8.23
N ALA A 59 2.03 3.37 7.37
CA ALA A 59 2.79 2.13 7.56
C ALA A 59 4.31 2.34 7.38
N GLY A 60 4.72 3.23 6.46
CA GLY A 60 6.12 3.55 6.15
C GLY A 60 6.77 4.62 7.06
N TYR A 61 6.00 5.61 7.52
CA TYR A 61 6.48 6.74 8.36
C TYR A 61 6.16 6.59 9.85
N ALA A 62 5.84 5.38 10.33
CA ALA A 62 5.65 5.11 11.76
C ALA A 62 6.96 5.08 12.58
N ARG A 63 7.98 5.85 12.20
CA ARG A 63 9.19 6.02 13.02
C ARG A 63 9.45 7.50 13.25
N ARG A 64 8.89 8.00 14.35
CA ARG A 64 9.47 9.12 15.09
C ARG A 64 10.77 8.67 15.74
#